data_AF-A0A957TWA6-F1
#
_entry.id   AF-A0A957TWA6-F1
#
_cell.length_a   1.000
_cell.length_b   1.000
_cell.length_c   1.000
_cell.angle_alpha   90.00
_cell.angle_beta   90.00
_cell.angle_gamma   90.00
#
_symmetry.space_group_name_H-M   'P 1'
#
loop_
_entity.id
_entity.type
_entity.pdbx_description
1 polymer ?
#
loop_
_entity_poly.entity_id
_entity_poly.type
_entity_poly.pdbx_seq_one_letter_code
_entity_poly.pdbx_strand_id
1 'polypeptide(L)'
;MQFLFSQVLYAQDTDTSHLVTWSCSGSPCPWGATLTDHAIVWPTAQGAITNRLGYTTSAGIYLPANAAAGLTVTITAGSAAVYAGAPNAGAHYPLAFLSTGQSFIIPELAAEEVASVQSGSEFSYSLTAAPAPTPTPPPATDTATPLPTITSPPTATPTTCTDPDACDPGTDNSQLITWSCNSSPCPWGTTLTDEALVWPEALGATSSRLGYTTSA
;
A
#
# COMPACT_ATOMS: atom_id res chain seq x y z
N MET A 1 20.21 -18.63 -25.93
CA MET A 1 20.62 -17.62 -24.93
C MET A 1 19.46 -17.46 -23.97
N GLN A 2 19.60 -17.99 -22.77
CA GLN A 2 18.57 -17.95 -21.73
C GLN A 2 18.86 -16.71 -20.89
N PHE A 3 18.02 -15.68 -21.02
CA PHE A 3 18.12 -14.50 -20.19
C PHE A 3 17.65 -14.88 -18.78
N LEU A 4 18.59 -15.07 -17.87
CA LEU A 4 18.32 -15.08 -16.45
C LEU A 4 17.90 -13.65 -16.08
N PHE A 5 16.60 -13.41 -15.95
CA PHE A 5 16.11 -12.23 -15.24
C PHE A 5 16.66 -12.32 -13.83
N SER A 6 17.61 -11.47 -13.52
CA SER A 6 18.15 -11.30 -12.17
C SER A 6 17.02 -10.68 -11.34
N GLN A 7 16.12 -11.53 -10.84
CA GLN A 7 15.21 -11.19 -9.77
C GLN A 7 16.13 -10.69 -8.65
N VAL A 8 16.06 -9.41 -8.30
CA VAL A 8 16.59 -8.99 -7.00
C VAL A 8 15.71 -9.72 -6.00
N LEU A 9 16.16 -10.91 -5.55
CA LEU A 9 15.55 -11.56 -4.41
C LEU A 9 15.64 -10.53 -3.30
N TYR A 10 14.49 -10.06 -2.83
CA TYR A 10 14.43 -9.60 -1.46
C TYR A 10 14.76 -10.82 -0.61
N ALA A 11 16.03 -10.96 -0.25
CA ALA A 11 16.34 -11.68 0.98
C ALA A 11 15.52 -10.99 2.08
N GLN A 12 15.09 -11.76 3.09
CA GLN A 12 14.35 -11.28 4.26
C GLN A 12 15.24 -10.38 5.14
N ASP A 13 15.86 -9.37 4.54
CA ASP A 13 16.68 -8.39 5.22
C ASP A 13 15.77 -7.25 5.63
N THR A 14 15.87 -6.89 6.90
CA THR A 14 15.20 -5.70 7.42
C THR A 14 15.95 -4.47 6.92
N ASP A 15 15.22 -3.48 6.45
CA ASP A 15 15.74 -2.17 6.03
C ASP A 15 14.95 -1.03 6.72
N THR A 16 15.41 0.20 6.56
CA THR A 16 14.79 1.39 7.15
C THR A 16 14.30 2.34 6.06
N SER A 17 13.15 2.95 6.30
CA SER A 17 12.58 3.99 5.43
C SER A 17 13.55 5.16 5.23
N HIS A 18 13.48 5.80 4.08
CA HIS A 18 14.25 7.02 3.81
C HIS A 18 13.36 8.25 3.92
N LEU A 19 13.93 9.35 4.42
CA LEU A 19 13.29 10.66 4.31
C LEU A 19 13.34 11.10 2.83
N VAL A 20 12.17 11.20 2.21
CA VAL A 20 11.99 11.57 0.80
C VAL A 20 11.42 12.96 0.71
N THR A 21 11.93 13.75 -0.23
CA THR A 21 11.43 15.10 -0.52
C THR A 21 10.70 15.08 -1.86
N TRP A 22 9.48 15.60 -1.89
CA TRP A 22 8.77 15.92 -3.12
C TRP A 22 9.00 17.39 -3.44
N SER A 23 9.51 17.66 -4.62
CA SER A 23 9.68 19.01 -5.14
C SER A 23 8.65 19.25 -6.25
N CYS A 24 7.84 20.29 -6.11
CA CYS A 24 6.90 20.67 -7.16
C CYS A 24 7.67 21.08 -8.42
N SER A 25 7.33 20.46 -9.55
CA SER A 25 7.87 20.77 -10.88
C SER A 25 6.84 21.40 -11.81
N GLY A 26 5.58 21.55 -11.36
CA GLY A 26 4.46 22.13 -12.11
C GLY A 26 3.88 23.42 -11.53
N SER A 27 2.73 23.84 -12.07
CA SER A 27 1.90 24.94 -11.55
C SER A 27 0.42 24.63 -11.84
N PRO A 28 -0.48 24.69 -10.84
CA PRO A 28 -0.27 25.04 -9.43
C PRO A 28 0.35 23.89 -8.60
N CYS A 29 0.92 24.22 -7.43
CA CYS A 29 1.48 23.28 -6.47
C CYS A 29 0.52 23.08 -5.28
N PRO A 30 -0.46 22.17 -5.38
CA PRO A 30 -1.53 22.06 -4.38
C PRO A 30 -1.06 21.68 -2.98
N TRP A 31 0.13 21.06 -2.85
CA TRP A 31 0.73 20.67 -1.56
C TRP A 31 1.90 21.57 -1.16
N GLY A 32 2.01 22.76 -1.76
CA GLY A 32 3.14 23.66 -1.56
C GLY A 32 4.35 23.31 -2.44
N ALA A 33 5.42 24.10 -2.32
CA ALA A 33 6.61 23.96 -3.16
C ALA A 33 7.37 22.66 -2.89
N THR A 34 7.38 22.23 -1.62
CA THR A 34 8.06 21.03 -1.17
C THR A 34 7.32 20.39 -0.01
N LEU A 35 7.32 19.05 0.05
CA LEU A 35 6.94 18.29 1.25
C LEU A 35 7.95 17.17 1.50
N THR A 36 7.98 16.67 2.72
CA THR A 36 8.87 15.58 3.14
C THR A 36 8.10 14.54 3.92
N ASP A 37 8.44 13.27 3.69
CA ASP A 37 7.84 12.12 4.38
C ASP A 37 8.83 10.95 4.37
N HIS A 38 8.66 9.97 5.26
CA HIS A 38 9.43 8.73 5.20
C HIS A 38 8.76 7.73 4.25
N ALA A 39 9.56 7.04 3.43
CA ALA A 39 9.06 6.08 2.46
C ALA A 39 10.01 4.91 2.20
N ILE A 40 9.47 3.80 1.70
CA ILE A 40 10.27 2.74 1.08
C ILE A 40 10.80 3.25 -0.27
N VAL A 41 12.11 3.09 -0.48
CA VAL A 41 12.76 3.38 -1.76
C VAL A 41 12.92 2.08 -2.54
N TRP A 42 12.22 1.97 -3.66
CA TRP A 42 12.26 0.78 -4.49
C TRP A 42 13.48 0.79 -5.42
N PRO A 43 14.05 -0.38 -5.72
CA PRO A 43 15.11 -0.50 -6.71
C PRO A 43 14.66 0.00 -8.10
N THR A 44 15.52 0.78 -8.76
CA THR A 44 15.26 1.25 -10.14
C THR A 44 15.09 0.10 -11.13
N ALA A 45 15.71 -1.06 -10.86
CA ALA A 45 15.56 -2.28 -11.65
C ALA A 45 14.11 -2.80 -11.72
N GLN A 46 13.24 -2.39 -10.79
CA GLN A 46 11.82 -2.73 -10.78
C GLN A 46 10.93 -1.66 -11.44
N GLY A 47 11.54 -0.66 -12.08
CA GLY A 47 10.80 0.40 -12.77
C GLY A 47 10.22 1.46 -11.84
N ALA A 48 10.73 1.56 -10.61
CA ALA A 48 10.32 2.58 -9.65
C ALA A 48 10.40 3.99 -10.26
N ILE A 49 9.32 4.77 -10.09
CA ILE A 49 9.23 6.12 -10.63
C ILE A 49 9.28 7.17 -9.51
N THR A 50 9.61 8.41 -9.91
CA THR A 50 9.75 9.55 -8.98
C THR A 50 8.70 10.64 -9.19
N ASN A 51 7.89 10.55 -10.25
CA ASN A 51 6.98 11.62 -10.62
C ASN A 51 5.55 11.28 -10.22
N ARG A 52 4.90 12.20 -9.49
CA ARG A 52 3.48 12.11 -9.13
C ARG A 52 2.85 13.49 -9.09
N LEU A 53 1.74 13.67 -9.80
CA LEU A 53 0.92 14.89 -9.80
C LEU A 53 1.72 16.20 -9.94
N GLY A 54 2.73 16.22 -10.81
CA GLY A 54 3.58 17.42 -10.98
C GLY A 54 4.58 17.67 -9.84
N TYR A 55 4.85 16.65 -9.02
CA TYR A 55 5.96 16.61 -8.08
C TYR A 55 6.98 15.55 -8.50
N THR A 56 8.25 15.81 -8.21
CA THR A 56 9.35 14.88 -8.37
C THR A 56 9.94 14.55 -7.00
N THR A 57 10.01 13.27 -6.66
CA THR A 57 10.60 12.78 -5.42
C THR A 57 12.13 12.65 -5.53
N SER A 58 12.83 12.80 -4.41
CA SER A 58 14.27 12.59 -4.32
C SER A 58 14.72 11.15 -4.54
N ALA A 59 13.79 10.18 -4.46
CA ALA A 59 14.04 8.75 -4.67
C ALA A 59 12.81 8.05 -5.28
N GLY A 60 13.01 6.89 -5.90
CA GLY A 60 11.94 6.10 -6.54
C GLY A 60 11.06 5.39 -5.52
N ILE A 61 9.93 5.98 -5.14
CA ILE A 61 9.02 5.44 -4.10
C ILE A 61 7.70 4.90 -4.65
N TYR A 62 7.48 5.04 -5.96
CA TYR A 62 6.28 4.59 -6.66
C TYR A 62 6.61 3.36 -7.49
N LEU A 63 6.17 2.19 -7.02
CA LEU A 63 6.42 0.92 -7.68
C LEU A 63 5.27 0.61 -8.66
N PRO A 64 5.55 0.39 -9.95
CA PRO A 64 4.51 0.03 -10.93
C PRO A 64 3.73 -1.22 -10.55
N ALA A 65 2.44 -1.27 -10.90
CA ALA A 65 1.52 -2.37 -10.58
C ALA A 65 2.11 -3.77 -10.83
N ASN A 66 2.73 -3.99 -11.98
CA ASN A 66 3.29 -5.29 -12.37
C ASN A 66 4.50 -5.73 -11.52
N ALA A 67 5.20 -4.79 -10.89
CA ALA A 67 6.30 -5.07 -9.99
C ALA A 67 5.84 -5.16 -8.52
N ALA A 68 4.74 -4.49 -8.17
CA ALA A 68 4.20 -4.47 -6.82
C ALA A 68 3.33 -5.70 -6.50
N ALA A 69 2.63 -6.25 -7.49
CA ALA A 69 1.68 -7.34 -7.31
C ALA A 69 2.31 -8.56 -6.60
N GLY A 70 1.66 -8.99 -5.51
CA GLY A 70 2.08 -10.14 -4.70
C GLY A 70 3.29 -9.88 -3.79
N LEU A 71 3.88 -8.68 -3.81
CA LEU A 71 4.92 -8.30 -2.85
C LEU A 71 4.31 -8.21 -1.45
N THR A 72 4.97 -8.83 -0.47
CA THR A 72 4.58 -8.69 0.94
C THR A 72 5.43 -7.63 1.61
N VAL A 73 4.80 -6.64 2.19
CA VAL A 73 5.42 -5.59 3.02
C VAL A 73 5.17 -5.93 4.48
N THR A 74 6.23 -6.00 5.29
CA THR A 74 6.12 -6.19 6.74
C THR A 74 6.76 -5.00 7.45
N ILE A 75 6.10 -4.42 8.44
CA ILE A 75 6.70 -3.37 9.29
C ILE A 75 7.38 -4.03 10.49
N THR A 76 8.68 -3.83 10.65
CA THR A 76 9.47 -4.41 11.74
C THR A 76 9.70 -3.42 12.89
N ALA A 77 9.54 -2.13 12.65
CA ALA A 77 9.48 -1.08 13.67
C ALA A 77 8.71 0.16 13.14
N GLY A 78 7.96 0.84 14.01
CA GLY A 78 7.16 2.01 13.63
C GLY A 78 5.82 1.65 12.99
N SER A 79 5.29 2.56 12.17
CA SER A 79 4.06 2.38 11.40
C SER A 79 4.15 3.04 10.03
N ALA A 80 3.42 2.51 9.06
CA ALA A 80 3.35 3.03 7.70
C ALA A 80 2.01 2.70 7.02
N ALA A 81 1.66 3.46 6.00
CA ALA A 81 0.49 3.20 5.17
C ALA A 81 0.90 2.77 3.77
N VAL A 82 0.21 1.76 3.25
CA VAL A 82 0.34 1.28 1.86
C VAL A 82 -0.73 1.99 1.03
N TYR A 83 -0.33 2.60 -0.08
CA TYR A 83 -1.21 3.36 -0.96
C TYR A 83 -1.15 2.85 -2.39
N ALA A 84 -2.24 3.04 -3.14
CA ALA A 84 -2.30 2.84 -4.57
C ALA A 84 -3.00 3.99 -5.30
N GLY A 85 -2.69 4.13 -6.59
CA GLY A 85 -3.40 5.00 -7.51
C GLY A 85 -2.54 5.39 -8.71
N ALA A 86 -3.17 6.01 -9.71
CA ALA A 86 -2.44 6.50 -10.89
C ALA A 86 -1.45 7.62 -10.49
N PRO A 87 -0.27 7.72 -11.13
CA PRO A 87 0.71 8.76 -10.84
C PRO A 87 0.19 10.20 -11.02
N ASN A 88 -0.80 10.40 -11.88
CA ASN A 88 -1.44 11.70 -12.13
C ASN A 88 -2.75 11.89 -11.34
N ALA A 89 -3.15 10.95 -10.48
CA ALA A 89 -4.34 11.09 -9.66
C ALA A 89 -4.13 12.12 -8.54
N GLY A 90 -5.17 12.93 -8.30
CA GLY A 90 -5.17 13.96 -7.24
C GLY A 90 -4.92 13.40 -5.84
N ALA A 91 -5.29 12.14 -5.60
CA ALA A 91 -5.01 11.41 -4.37
C ALA A 91 -4.72 9.94 -4.68
N HIS A 92 -3.94 9.29 -3.82
CA HIS A 92 -3.82 7.84 -3.77
C HIS A 92 -4.71 7.34 -2.63
N TYR A 93 -5.39 6.22 -2.84
CA TYR A 93 -6.25 5.61 -1.83
C TYR A 93 -5.42 4.64 -0.97
N PRO A 94 -5.72 4.55 0.34
CA PRO A 94 -5.04 3.60 1.20
C PRO A 94 -5.48 2.16 0.88
N LEU A 95 -4.53 1.25 0.85
CA LEU A 95 -4.74 -0.20 0.80
C LEU A 95 -4.68 -0.81 2.20
N ALA A 96 -3.73 -0.36 3.03
CA ALA A 96 -3.54 -0.84 4.39
C ALA A 96 -2.81 0.19 5.26
N PHE A 97 -3.02 0.09 6.57
CA PHE A 97 -2.22 0.78 7.59
C PHE A 97 -1.57 -0.30 8.44
N LEU A 98 -0.24 -0.24 8.58
CA LEU A 98 0.56 -1.28 9.20
C LEU A 98 1.31 -0.71 10.39
N SER A 99 1.20 -1.41 11.51
CA SER A 99 2.02 -1.24 12.70
C SER A 99 3.08 -2.32 12.77
N THR A 100 4.02 -2.18 13.71
CA THR A 100 5.07 -3.17 13.95
C THR A 100 4.53 -4.59 14.10
N GLY A 101 5.13 -5.52 13.37
CA GLY A 101 4.74 -6.94 13.30
C GLY A 101 3.65 -7.26 12.27
N GLN A 102 3.01 -6.26 11.67
CA GLN A 102 1.97 -6.48 10.66
C GLN A 102 2.56 -6.57 9.26
N SER A 103 1.90 -7.39 8.42
CA SER A 103 2.26 -7.62 7.02
C SER A 103 1.06 -7.39 6.11
N PHE A 104 1.33 -6.98 4.87
CA PHE A 104 0.32 -6.81 3.83
C PHE A 104 0.85 -7.31 2.49
N ILE A 105 0.04 -8.10 1.79
CA ILE A 105 0.31 -8.52 0.41
C ILE A 105 -0.34 -7.49 -0.51
N ILE A 106 0.46 -6.85 -1.36
CA ILE A 106 -0.07 -5.91 -2.34
C ILE A 106 -0.90 -6.69 -3.38
N PRO A 107 -2.19 -6.37 -3.56
CA PRO A 107 -3.03 -7.04 -4.55
C PRO A 107 -2.60 -6.67 -5.97
N GLU A 108 -3.20 -7.32 -6.96
CA GLU A 108 -3.14 -6.83 -8.34
C GLU A 108 -3.76 -5.42 -8.41
N LEU A 109 -2.99 -4.46 -8.89
CA LEU A 109 -3.42 -3.08 -9.11
C LEU A 109 -3.80 -2.88 -10.58
N ALA A 110 -4.54 -1.82 -10.89
CA ALA A 110 -4.76 -1.48 -12.30
C ALA A 110 -3.42 -1.15 -12.98
N ALA A 111 -3.29 -1.45 -14.28
CA ALA A 111 -2.01 -1.42 -14.98
C ALA A 111 -1.29 -0.06 -14.96
N GLU A 112 -2.04 1.03 -14.81
CA GLU A 112 -1.51 2.41 -14.74
C GLU A 112 -1.25 2.88 -13.31
N GLU A 113 -1.56 2.07 -12.30
CA GLU A 113 -1.36 2.41 -10.90
C GLU A 113 0.05 2.09 -10.42
N VAL A 114 0.40 2.78 -9.35
CA VAL A 114 1.62 2.55 -8.59
C VAL A 114 1.28 2.27 -7.14
N ALA A 115 2.10 1.45 -6.48
CA ALA A 115 2.09 1.28 -5.04
C ALA A 115 3.13 2.19 -4.38
N SER A 116 2.86 2.65 -3.16
CA SER A 116 3.86 3.31 -2.30
C SER A 116 3.61 2.99 -0.83
N VAL A 117 4.66 2.98 -0.02
CA VAL A 117 4.59 2.74 1.42
C VAL A 117 5.25 3.91 2.13
N GLN A 118 4.50 4.65 2.94
CA GLN A 118 4.90 5.95 3.44
C GLN A 118 4.40 6.21 4.87
N SER A 119 5.08 7.09 5.60
CA SER A 119 4.74 7.50 6.96
C SER A 119 5.35 8.83 7.34
N GLY A 120 4.66 9.57 8.21
CA GLY A 120 5.12 10.83 8.84
C GLY A 120 6.37 10.71 9.70
N SER A 121 6.85 9.49 9.96
CA SER A 121 7.98 9.20 10.82
C SER A 121 8.76 8.00 10.29
N GLU A 122 10.02 7.87 10.71
CA GLU A 122 10.85 6.74 10.32
C GLU A 122 10.23 5.41 10.75
N PHE A 123 10.29 4.42 9.86
CA PHE A 123 9.89 3.04 10.12
C PHE A 123 10.91 2.06 9.53
N SER A 124 10.97 0.85 10.08
CA SER A 124 11.74 -0.26 9.53
C SER A 124 10.81 -1.31 8.93
N TYR A 125 11.26 -2.00 7.89
CA TYR A 125 10.45 -2.91 7.12
C TYR A 125 11.25 -4.10 6.59
N SER A 126 10.56 -5.17 6.19
CA SER A 126 11.11 -6.21 5.34
C SER A 126 10.19 -6.46 4.15
N LEU A 127 10.75 -6.92 3.04
CA LEU A 127 10.03 -7.22 1.81
C LEU A 127 10.19 -8.70 1.46
N THR A 128 9.10 -9.32 1.02
CA THR A 128 9.13 -10.68 0.49
C THR A 128 8.53 -10.69 -0.90
N ALA A 129 9.30 -11.16 -1.89
CA ALA A 129 8.79 -11.34 -3.24
C ALA A 129 7.68 -12.40 -3.28
N ALA A 130 6.73 -12.22 -4.20
CA ALA A 130 5.80 -13.29 -4.54
C ALA A 130 6.58 -14.54 -4.99
N PRO A 131 6.11 -15.76 -4.68
CA PRO A 131 6.68 -16.97 -5.26
C PRO A 131 6.65 -16.86 -6.79
N ALA A 132 7.76 -17.19 -7.45
CA ALA A 132 7.77 -17.21 -8.92
C ALA A 132 6.67 -18.16 -9.42
N PRO A 133 5.92 -17.80 -10.47
CA PRO A 133 4.92 -18.70 -11.02
C PRO A 133 5.61 -20.00 -11.43
N THR A 134 5.07 -21.13 -10.94
CA THR A 134 5.54 -22.45 -11.36
C THR A 134 5.46 -22.52 -12.88
N PRO A 135 6.54 -22.91 -13.60
CA PRO A 135 6.49 -23.00 -15.05
C PRO A 135 5.32 -23.90 -15.44
N THR A 136 4.37 -23.33 -16.19
CA THR A 136 3.27 -24.12 -16.76
C THR A 136 3.89 -25.18 -17.66
N PRO A 137 3.63 -26.48 -17.42
CA PRO A 137 4.08 -27.52 -18.33
C PRO A 137 3.59 -27.20 -19.75
N PRO A 138 4.39 -27.42 -20.81
CA PRO A 138 3.94 -27.20 -22.18
C PRO A 138 2.62 -27.97 -22.40
N PRO A 139 1.63 -27.39 -23.11
CA PRO A 139 0.34 -28.02 -23.32
C PRO A 139 0.55 -29.41 -23.94
N ALA A 140 0.02 -30.44 -23.26
CA ALA A 140 -0.04 -31.77 -23.80
C ALA A 140 -0.85 -31.74 -25.11
N THR A 141 -0.35 -32.38 -26.16
CA THR A 141 -1.10 -32.53 -27.41
C THR A 141 -2.25 -33.52 -27.16
N ASP A 142 -3.46 -33.01 -26.93
CA ASP A 142 -4.63 -33.83 -26.64
C ASP A 142 -5.06 -34.65 -27.87
N THR A 143 -5.01 -35.97 -27.72
CA THR A 143 -5.86 -36.89 -28.50
C THR A 143 -7.21 -36.95 -27.79
N ALA A 144 -8.28 -36.55 -28.49
CA ALA A 144 -9.62 -36.44 -27.94
C ALA A 144 -10.08 -37.75 -27.25
N THR A 145 -10.37 -37.66 -25.95
CA THR A 145 -11.03 -38.68 -25.15
C THR A 145 -12.33 -38.06 -24.58
N PRO A 146 -13.48 -38.77 -24.58
CA PRO A 146 -14.77 -38.15 -24.27
C PRO A 146 -14.87 -37.69 -22.81
N LEU A 147 -15.57 -36.57 -22.65
CA LEU A 147 -15.83 -35.84 -21.40
C LEU A 147 -16.52 -36.73 -20.34
N PRO A 148 -15.95 -36.90 -19.13
CA PRO A 148 -16.72 -37.38 -17.99
C PRO A 148 -17.57 -36.26 -17.38
N THR A 149 -18.81 -36.58 -17.04
CA THR A 149 -19.75 -35.72 -16.31
C THR A 149 -19.19 -35.34 -14.95
N ILE A 150 -19.13 -34.04 -14.65
CA ILE A 150 -18.67 -33.52 -13.35
C ILE A 150 -19.87 -33.39 -12.41
N THR A 151 -19.87 -34.18 -11.33
CA THR A 151 -20.72 -33.95 -10.15
C THR A 151 -20.00 -32.97 -9.23
N SER A 152 -20.67 -31.88 -8.83
CA SER A 152 -20.11 -30.82 -8.00
C SER A 152 -19.59 -31.33 -6.63
N PRO A 153 -18.42 -30.87 -6.15
CA PRO A 153 -17.96 -31.13 -4.78
C PRO A 153 -18.71 -30.25 -3.76
N PRO A 154 -18.80 -30.65 -2.47
CA PRO A 154 -19.46 -29.86 -1.45
C PRO A 154 -18.67 -28.58 -1.11
N THR A 155 -19.41 -27.50 -0.91
CA THR A 155 -18.96 -26.18 -0.44
C THR A 155 -18.16 -26.32 0.85
N ALA A 156 -16.91 -25.84 0.87
CA ALA A 156 -16.15 -25.69 2.10
C ALA A 156 -16.68 -24.48 2.89
N THR A 157 -17.09 -24.73 4.13
CA THR A 157 -17.46 -23.71 5.11
C THR A 157 -16.22 -22.89 5.51
N PRO A 158 -16.26 -21.55 5.51
CA PRO A 158 -15.18 -20.74 6.05
C PRO A 158 -15.05 -20.98 7.56
N THR A 159 -13.84 -21.24 8.03
CA THR A 159 -13.51 -21.38 9.45
C THR A 159 -13.75 -20.03 10.14
N THR A 160 -14.80 -19.97 10.96
CA THR A 160 -15.13 -18.81 11.80
C THR A 160 -14.08 -18.64 12.90
N CYS A 161 -13.59 -17.41 13.05
CA CYS A 161 -12.90 -16.95 14.25
C CYS A 161 -13.86 -17.07 15.45
N THR A 162 -13.42 -17.72 16.52
CA THR A 162 -14.28 -18.19 17.63
C THR A 162 -14.52 -17.14 18.71
N ASP A 163 -14.14 -15.88 18.49
CA ASP A 163 -14.44 -14.77 19.40
C ASP A 163 -14.91 -13.53 18.60
N PRO A 164 -16.24 -13.31 18.50
CA PRO A 164 -16.80 -12.20 17.74
C PRO A 164 -16.59 -10.82 18.40
N ASP A 165 -16.21 -10.74 19.68
CA ASP A 165 -15.97 -9.45 20.35
C ASP A 165 -14.51 -8.95 20.18
N ALA A 166 -13.59 -9.79 19.71
CA ALA A 166 -12.17 -9.43 19.53
C ALA A 166 -11.78 -9.13 18.06
N CYS A 167 -12.65 -9.39 17.11
CA CYS A 167 -12.39 -9.24 15.67
C CYS A 167 -13.40 -8.33 14.94
N ASP A 168 -14.32 -7.70 15.67
CA ASP A 168 -15.21 -6.69 15.11
C ASP A 168 -14.54 -5.31 15.27
N PRO A 169 -14.33 -4.52 14.19
CA PRO A 169 -14.31 -3.08 14.37
C PRO A 169 -15.67 -2.75 14.93
N GLY A 170 -15.74 -2.53 16.24
CA GLY A 170 -16.98 -2.59 17.01
C GLY A 170 -18.16 -2.00 16.24
N THR A 171 -19.31 -2.65 16.37
CA THR A 171 -20.67 -2.25 15.96
C THR A 171 -21.09 -0.77 16.15
N ASP A 172 -20.17 0.14 16.47
CA ASP A 172 -20.36 1.56 16.48
C ASP A 172 -20.57 2.09 15.06
N ASN A 173 -21.68 2.81 14.88
CA ASN A 173 -21.96 3.57 13.67
C ASN A 173 -20.76 4.46 13.31
N SER A 174 -20.62 4.78 12.02
CA SER A 174 -19.70 5.83 11.58
C SER A 174 -19.90 7.09 12.43
N GLN A 175 -18.80 7.64 12.93
CA GLN A 175 -18.82 8.83 13.78
C GLN A 175 -18.40 10.03 12.94
N LEU A 176 -19.01 11.18 13.20
CA LEU A 176 -18.60 12.43 12.56
C LEU A 176 -17.25 12.87 13.12
N ILE A 177 -16.20 12.79 12.32
CA ILE A 177 -14.84 13.18 12.70
C ILE A 177 -14.50 14.52 12.09
N THR A 178 -13.89 15.38 12.91
CA THR A 178 -13.39 16.68 12.47
C THR A 178 -11.87 16.65 12.40
N TRP A 179 -11.33 16.91 11.21
CA TRP A 179 -9.91 17.11 10.95
C TRP A 179 -9.61 18.60 10.99
N SER A 180 -8.74 19.01 11.92
CA SER A 180 -8.28 20.39 12.05
C SER A 180 -6.90 20.53 11.43
N CYS A 181 -6.75 21.48 10.50
CA CYS A 181 -5.46 21.79 9.91
C CYS A 181 -4.54 22.42 10.97
N ASN A 182 -3.34 21.86 11.15
CA ASN A 182 -2.31 22.39 12.04
C ASN A 182 -1.11 22.97 11.28
N SER A 183 -1.19 23.02 9.95
CA SER A 183 -0.16 23.51 9.04
C SER A 183 -0.57 24.82 8.36
N SER A 184 0.37 25.51 7.73
CA SER A 184 0.08 26.68 6.89
C SER A 184 0.86 26.56 5.58
N PRO A 185 0.20 26.55 4.41
CA PRO A 185 -1.24 26.75 4.18
C PRO A 185 -2.10 25.49 4.44
N CYS A 186 -3.41 25.66 4.59
CA CYS A 186 -4.39 24.58 4.73
C CYS A 186 -5.06 24.26 3.37
N PRO A 187 -4.55 23.28 2.60
CA PRO A 187 -4.94 23.08 1.20
C PRO A 187 -6.41 22.70 0.99
N TRP A 188 -7.06 22.12 2.01
CA TRP A 188 -8.47 21.73 1.97
C TRP A 188 -9.34 22.54 2.95
N GLY A 189 -8.86 23.71 3.37
CA GLY A 189 -9.52 24.54 4.38
C GLY A 189 -9.08 24.19 5.80
N THR A 190 -9.48 25.01 6.77
CA THR A 190 -9.04 24.90 8.16
C THR A 190 -9.63 23.70 8.89
N THR A 191 -10.74 23.16 8.37
CA THR A 191 -11.52 22.11 8.99
C THR A 191 -12.14 21.23 7.91
N LEU A 192 -12.00 19.92 8.04
CA LEU A 192 -12.74 18.93 7.26
C LEU A 192 -13.60 18.10 8.19
N THR A 193 -14.82 17.78 7.78
CA THR A 193 -15.73 16.97 8.58
C THR A 193 -16.27 15.86 7.70
N ASP A 194 -16.15 14.60 8.16
CA ASP A 194 -16.69 13.44 7.45
C ASP A 194 -17.04 12.32 8.45
N GLU A 195 -17.87 11.38 8.01
CA GLU A 195 -18.20 10.19 8.78
C GLU A 195 -17.10 9.12 8.63
N ALA A 196 -16.52 8.68 9.74
CA ALA A 196 -15.46 7.68 9.75
C ALA A 196 -15.63 6.68 10.90
N LEU A 197 -15.12 5.46 10.69
CA LEU A 197 -14.97 4.49 11.76
C LEU A 197 -13.79 4.91 12.66
N VAL A 198 -14.02 4.97 13.97
CA VAL A 198 -12.99 5.30 14.95
C VAL A 198 -12.36 4.02 15.45
N TRP A 199 -11.05 3.92 15.29
CA TRP A 199 -10.28 2.78 15.75
C TRP A 199 -9.62 3.10 17.09
N PRO A 200 -9.54 2.14 18.02
CA PRO A 200 -8.77 2.30 19.24
C PRO A 200 -7.30 2.69 18.96
N GLU A 201 -6.75 3.63 19.73
CA GLU A 201 -5.32 4.02 19.62
C GLU A 201 -4.37 2.82 19.81
N ALA A 202 -4.79 1.82 20.59
CA ALA A 202 -4.08 0.57 20.80
C ALA A 202 -3.86 -0.25 19.50
N LEU A 203 -4.63 0.02 18.44
CA LEU A 203 -4.48 -0.59 17.11
C LEU A 203 -3.62 0.27 16.16
N GLY A 204 -2.98 1.34 16.68
CA GLY A 204 -2.11 2.21 15.88
C GLY A 204 -2.88 3.18 14.99
N ALA A 205 -4.11 3.52 15.36
CA ALA A 205 -4.90 4.55 14.68
C ALA A 205 -4.15 5.89 14.69
N THR A 206 -3.98 6.50 13.51
CA THR A 206 -3.29 7.79 13.40
C THR A 206 -4.29 8.93 13.54
N SER A 207 -4.07 9.81 14.51
CA SER A 207 -4.86 11.04 14.69
C SER A 207 -4.29 12.24 13.92
N SER A 208 -3.28 12.04 13.05
CA SER A 208 -2.72 13.10 12.22
C SER A 208 -2.37 12.60 10.81
N ARG A 209 -2.63 13.43 9.79
CA ARG A 209 -2.32 13.14 8.39
C ARG A 209 -2.23 14.42 7.57
N LEU A 210 -1.19 14.56 6.76
CA LEU A 210 -1.01 15.67 5.79
C LEU A 210 -1.18 17.07 6.41
N GLY A 211 -0.74 17.27 7.65
CA GLY A 211 -0.88 18.55 8.35
C GLY A 211 -2.29 18.84 8.89
N TYR A 212 -3.09 17.78 9.10
CA TYR A 212 -4.39 17.81 9.79
C TYR A 212 -4.37 16.84 10.97
N THR A 213 -5.06 17.17 12.06
CA THR A 213 -5.25 16.32 13.24
C THR A 213 -6.74 16.09 13.53
N THR A 214 -7.14 14.87 13.89
CA THR A 214 -8.52 14.51 14.22
C THR A 214 -8.89 14.90 15.65
N SER A 215 -10.19 15.16 15.88
CA SER A 215 -10.76 15.39 17.21
C SER A 215 -11.22 14.10 17.94
N ALA A 216 -10.83 12.92 17.45
CA ALA A 216 -11.11 11.63 18.08
C ALA A 216 -10.18 11.41 19.28
#